data_AF-A0A961H109-F1
#
_entry.id   AF-A0A961H109-F1
#
_cell.length_a   1.000
_cell.length_b   1.000
_cell.length_c   1.000
_cell.angle_alpha   90.00
_cell.angle_beta   90.00
_cell.angle_gamma   90.00
#
_symmetry.space_group_name_H-M   'P 1'
#
loop_
_entity.id
_entity.type
_entity.pdbx_description
1 polymer ?
#
loop_
_entity_poly.entity_id
_entity_poly.type
_entity_poly.pdbx_seq_one_letter_code
_entity_poly.pdbx_strand_id
1 'polypeptide(L)'
;MKKNLLAFFVFSFCVLPLRSEDSLNDQLRRAAEKLRNEISKVKEQGEVKGREWFKKAKDHLSTSREEYLKNAGDALARWKADIDVLKDQGGRDYFKTRVSALEQHHAFATKELETLTGITEEAQFRARQKSFDKTLWTLEAAVEQAQEEAGL
;
A
#
# COMPACT_ATOMS: atom_id res chain seq x y z
N MET A 1 -52.61 44.32 0.30
CA MET A 1 -53.41 43.52 1.25
C MET A 1 -52.71 42.18 1.49
N LYS A 2 -52.51 41.83 2.77
CA LYS A 2 -52.32 40.48 3.39
C LYS A 2 -51.17 39.61 2.81
N LYS A 3 -49.97 39.59 3.43
CA LYS A 3 -49.52 38.81 4.61
C LYS A 3 -49.82 37.29 4.52
N ASN A 4 -48.76 36.46 4.55
CA ASN A 4 -48.48 35.42 5.56
C ASN A 4 -47.16 34.67 5.28
N LEU A 5 -46.16 34.80 6.18
CA LEU A 5 -45.61 33.76 7.09
C LEU A 5 -44.76 32.69 6.35
N LEU A 6 -43.42 32.69 6.38
CA LEU A 6 -42.52 32.53 7.54
C LEU A 6 -43.01 31.42 8.48
N ALA A 7 -42.42 30.22 8.39
CA ALA A 7 -41.47 29.75 9.39
C ALA A 7 -41.35 28.21 9.47
N PHE A 8 -40.19 27.80 10.00
CA PHE A 8 -39.88 26.56 10.71
C PHE A 8 -39.60 25.28 9.90
N PHE A 9 -38.30 25.13 9.60
CA PHE A 9 -37.54 23.92 9.94
C PHE A 9 -37.93 23.47 11.35
N VAL A 10 -38.81 22.48 11.46
CA VAL A 10 -38.97 21.71 12.69
C VAL A 10 -38.18 20.43 12.49
N PHE A 11 -36.97 20.47 13.03
CA PHE A 11 -36.22 19.30 13.48
C PHE A 11 -37.22 18.43 14.26
N SER A 12 -37.69 17.34 13.64
CA SER A 12 -38.57 16.38 14.30
C SER A 12 -37.71 15.60 15.30
N PHE A 13 -37.55 16.19 16.47
CA PHE A 13 -37.15 15.52 17.70
C PHE A 13 -38.27 14.56 18.06
N CYS A 14 -38.24 13.34 17.49
CA CYS A 14 -38.97 12.23 18.05
C CYS A 14 -38.27 11.81 19.35
N VAL A 15 -38.83 12.26 20.47
CA VAL A 15 -38.54 11.71 21.79
C VAL A 15 -39.17 10.33 21.87
N LEU A 16 -38.33 9.29 21.91
CA LEU A 16 -38.62 8.06 22.64
C LEU A 16 -37.69 8.04 23.86
N PRO A 17 -38.21 8.01 25.10
CA PRO A 17 -37.39 7.79 26.26
C PRO A 17 -37.24 6.28 26.53
N LEU A 18 -36.06 5.93 27.05
CA LEU A 18 -35.65 4.68 27.70
C LEU A 18 -34.87 3.65 26.86
N ARG A 19 -33.58 3.55 27.24
CA ARG A 19 -32.57 2.50 27.05
C ARG A 19 -31.82 2.45 25.71
N SER A 20 -30.79 3.27 25.60
CA SER A 20 -29.39 2.79 25.68
C SER A 20 -28.38 3.93 25.50
N GLU A 21 -28.27 4.83 26.49
CA GLU A 21 -27.14 5.79 26.54
C GLU A 21 -25.79 5.08 26.71
N ASP A 22 -25.79 3.83 27.21
CA ASP A 22 -24.61 2.97 27.22
C ASP A 22 -24.19 2.50 25.81
N SER A 23 -25.06 2.49 24.79
CA SER A 23 -24.71 1.82 23.52
C SER A 23 -23.99 2.69 22.49
N LEU A 24 -24.21 4.01 22.45
CA LEU A 24 -23.62 4.87 21.42
C LEU A 24 -22.20 5.28 21.80
N ASN A 25 -21.99 5.62 23.07
CA ASN A 25 -20.67 5.95 23.58
C ASN A 25 -19.77 4.70 23.63
N ASP A 26 -20.31 3.54 24.00
CA ASP A 26 -19.57 2.28 23.91
C ASP A 26 -19.30 1.86 22.46
N GLN A 27 -20.21 2.10 21.52
CA GLN A 27 -19.95 1.84 20.09
C GLN A 27 -18.86 2.75 19.53
N LEU A 28 -18.90 4.05 19.84
CA LEU A 28 -17.85 5.00 19.46
C LEU A 28 -16.50 4.63 20.10
N ARG A 29 -16.51 4.26 21.38
CA ARG A 29 -15.31 3.81 22.10
C ARG A 29 -14.77 2.52 21.49
N ARG A 30 -15.60 1.53 21.19
CA ARG A 30 -15.19 0.29 20.52
C ARG A 30 -14.69 0.55 19.10
N ALA A 31 -15.30 1.45 18.34
CA ALA A 31 -14.86 1.83 17.02
C ALA A 31 -13.51 2.57 17.06
N ALA A 32 -13.33 3.48 18.03
CA ALA A 32 -12.07 4.19 18.25
C ALA A 32 -10.97 3.26 18.76
N GLU A 33 -11.28 2.33 19.65
CA GLU A 33 -10.36 1.29 20.12
C GLU A 33 -9.98 0.34 18.98
N LYS A 34 -10.95 -0.06 18.14
CA LYS A 34 -10.69 -0.88 16.94
C LYS A 34 -9.82 -0.14 15.94
N LEU A 35 -10.13 1.12 15.64
CA LEU A 35 -9.32 1.98 14.78
C LEU A 35 -7.91 2.17 15.34
N ARG A 36 -7.76 2.44 16.64
CA ARG A 36 -6.47 2.57 17.31
C ARG A 36 -5.67 1.28 17.24
N ASN A 37 -6.32 0.13 17.42
CA ASN A 37 -5.68 -1.17 17.31
C ASN A 37 -5.26 -1.48 15.87
N GLU A 38 -6.10 -1.17 14.87
CA GLU A 38 -5.76 -1.29 13.46
C GLU A 38 -4.59 -0.36 13.07
N ILE A 39 -4.62 0.90 13.51
CA ILE A 39 -3.51 1.86 13.29
C ILE A 39 -2.23 1.37 13.98
N SER A 40 -2.33 0.83 15.19
CA SER A 40 -1.17 0.32 15.93
C SER A 40 -0.57 -0.91 15.23
N LYS A 41 -1.41 -1.82 14.72
CA LYS A 41 -0.95 -2.95 13.89
C LYS A 41 -0.30 -2.49 12.59
N VAL A 42 -0.89 -1.52 11.89
CA VAL A 42 -0.30 -0.96 10.65
C VAL A 42 1.05 -0.31 10.94
N LYS A 43 1.17 0.42 12.06
CA LYS A 43 2.43 1.02 12.48
C LYS A 43 3.49 -0.05 12.79
N GLU A 44 3.15 -1.06 13.58
CA GLU A 44 4.06 -2.18 13.91
C GLU A 44 4.51 -2.94 12.65
N GLN A 45 3.58 -3.24 11.73
CA GLN A 45 3.89 -3.87 10.45
C GLN A 45 4.81 -2.99 9.60
N GLY A 46 4.55 -1.69 9.53
CA GLY A 46 5.41 -0.73 8.81
C GLY A 46 6.83 -0.67 9.38
N GLU A 47 6.98 -0.68 10.71
CA GLU A 47 8.28 -0.72 11.37
C GLU A 47 9.03 -2.04 11.14
N VAL A 48 8.33 -3.17 11.16
CA VAL A 48 8.92 -4.49 10.86
C VAL A 48 9.39 -4.54 9.41
N LYS A 49 8.52 -4.21 8.44
CA LYS A 49 8.86 -4.21 7.01
C LYS A 49 10.00 -3.21 6.71
N GLY A 50 10.04 -2.07 7.39
CA GLY A 50 11.12 -1.09 7.27
C GLY A 50 12.48 -1.62 7.78
N ARG A 51 12.49 -2.37 8.90
CA ARG A 51 13.71 -3.01 9.42
C ARG A 51 14.19 -4.14 8.52
N GLU A 52 13.27 -4.95 8.02
CA GLU A 52 13.59 -6.03 7.07
C GLU A 52 14.16 -5.47 5.76
N TRP A 53 13.57 -4.38 5.25
CA TRP A 53 14.12 -3.65 4.10
C TRP A 53 15.54 -3.18 4.36
N PHE A 54 15.79 -2.53 5.50
CA PHE A 54 17.12 -2.04 5.83
C PHE A 54 18.15 -3.18 5.89
N LYS A 55 17.75 -4.35 6.40
CA LYS A 55 18.58 -5.55 6.41
C LYS A 55 18.87 -6.04 4.98
N LYS A 56 17.85 -6.24 4.14
CA LYS A 56 18.01 -6.63 2.73
C LYS A 56 18.92 -5.66 1.97
N ALA A 57 18.69 -4.35 2.11
CA ALA A 57 19.49 -3.32 1.46
C ALA A 57 20.97 -3.34 1.90
N LYS A 58 21.23 -3.66 3.18
CA LYS A 58 22.60 -3.84 3.68
C LYS A 58 23.25 -5.09 3.10
N ASP A 59 22.52 -6.20 3.02
CA ASP A 59 23.02 -7.47 2.45
C ASP A 59 23.34 -7.32 0.95
N HIS A 60 22.59 -6.47 0.23
CA HIS A 60 22.86 -6.14 -1.18
C HIS A 60 24.17 -5.38 -1.40
N LEU A 61 24.72 -4.69 -0.39
CA LEU A 61 26.04 -4.03 -0.50
C LEU A 61 27.18 -5.04 -0.56
N SER A 62 27.01 -6.21 0.05
CA SER A 62 27.97 -7.33 -0.01
C SER A 62 27.74 -8.28 -1.19
N THR A 63 26.61 -8.15 -1.89
CA THR A 63 26.28 -8.98 -3.05
C THR A 63 27.06 -8.52 -4.28
N SER A 64 27.56 -9.45 -5.09
CA SER A 64 28.22 -9.11 -6.36
C SER A 64 27.25 -8.39 -7.31
N ARG A 65 27.78 -7.55 -8.21
CA ARG A 65 26.95 -6.82 -9.18
C ARG A 65 26.08 -7.77 -10.01
N GLU A 66 26.70 -8.83 -10.53
CA GLU A 66 26.03 -9.81 -11.40
C GLU A 66 24.91 -10.54 -10.66
N GLU A 67 25.19 -11.00 -9.45
CA GLU A 67 24.21 -11.67 -8.60
C GLU A 67 23.07 -10.73 -8.21
N TYR A 68 23.37 -9.48 -7.87
CA TYR A 68 22.36 -8.47 -7.56
C TYR A 68 21.42 -8.25 -8.75
N LEU A 69 21.97 -8.00 -9.94
CA LEU A 69 21.19 -7.74 -11.15
C LEU A 69 20.30 -8.94 -11.52
N LYS A 70 20.85 -10.16 -11.39
CA LYS A 70 20.09 -11.38 -11.60
C LYS A 70 18.93 -11.49 -10.60
N ASN A 71 19.20 -11.37 -9.31
CA ASN A 71 18.18 -11.47 -8.27
C ASN A 71 17.07 -10.41 -8.43
N ALA A 72 17.45 -9.18 -8.79
CA ALA A 72 16.49 -8.12 -9.09
C ALA A 72 15.63 -8.44 -10.32
N GLY A 73 16.24 -8.97 -11.39
CA GLY A 73 15.53 -9.42 -12.58
C GLY A 73 14.54 -10.55 -12.28
N ASP A 74 14.98 -11.57 -11.53
CA ASP A 74 14.14 -12.69 -11.11
C ASP A 74 12.95 -12.22 -10.26
N ALA A 75 13.18 -11.28 -9.33
CA ALA A 75 12.12 -10.68 -8.53
C ALA A 75 11.10 -9.91 -9.38
N LEU A 76 11.56 -9.08 -10.33
CA LEU A 76 10.66 -8.37 -11.25
C LEU A 76 9.86 -9.32 -12.14
N ALA A 77 10.46 -10.43 -12.60
CA ALA A 77 9.75 -11.44 -13.38
C ALA A 77 8.64 -12.11 -12.57
N ARG A 78 8.93 -12.49 -11.31
CA ARG A 78 7.94 -13.05 -10.38
C ARG A 78 6.81 -12.07 -10.14
N TRP A 79 7.11 -10.82 -9.78
CA TRP A 79 6.06 -9.83 -9.50
C TRP A 79 5.24 -9.49 -10.74
N LYS A 80 5.81 -9.57 -11.94
CA LYS A 80 5.01 -9.43 -13.17
C LYS A 80 3.95 -10.53 -13.26
N ALA A 81 4.35 -11.78 -12.99
CA ALA A 81 3.42 -12.91 -12.98
C ALA A 81 2.33 -12.73 -11.90
N ASP A 82 2.71 -12.28 -10.70
CA ASP A 82 1.76 -11.98 -9.63
C ASP A 82 0.75 -10.89 -10.04
N ILE A 83 1.23 -9.81 -10.69
CA ILE A 83 0.38 -8.73 -11.22
C ILE A 83 -0.57 -9.24 -12.30
N ASP A 84 -0.11 -10.14 -13.18
CA ASP A 84 -0.95 -10.74 -14.22
C ASP A 84 -2.07 -11.59 -13.62
N VAL A 85 -1.78 -12.36 -12.56
CA VAL A 85 -2.80 -13.09 -11.80
C VAL A 85 -3.83 -12.14 -11.19
N LEU A 86 -3.38 -11.04 -10.56
CA LEU A 86 -4.26 -10.04 -9.97
C LEU A 86 -5.15 -9.35 -11.01
N LYS A 87 -4.63 -9.16 -12.22
CA LYS A 87 -5.36 -8.60 -13.35
C LYS A 87 -6.48 -9.53 -13.82
N ASP A 88 -6.19 -10.82 -13.91
CA ASP A 88 -7.13 -11.83 -14.37
C ASP A 88 -8.27 -12.11 -13.39
N GLN A 89 -8.04 -11.89 -12.08
CA GLN A 89 -9.10 -12.01 -11.07
C GLN A 89 -10.22 -10.98 -11.22
N GLY A 90 -9.97 -9.85 -11.89
CA GLY A 90 -10.93 -8.75 -11.98
C GLY A 90 -11.17 -8.08 -10.63
N GLY A 91 -12.38 -7.54 -10.42
CA GLY A 91 -12.74 -6.88 -9.16
C GLY A 91 -13.44 -5.54 -9.33
N ARG A 92 -13.59 -4.81 -8.22
CA ARG A 92 -14.19 -3.46 -8.21
C ARG A 92 -13.25 -2.45 -8.89
N ASP A 93 -13.79 -1.34 -9.38
CA ASP A 93 -13.03 -0.37 -10.19
C ASP A 93 -11.81 0.21 -9.46
N TYR A 94 -11.89 0.39 -8.14
CA TYR A 94 -10.74 0.85 -7.37
C TYR A 94 -9.61 -0.20 -7.34
N PHE A 95 -9.94 -1.50 -7.33
CA PHE A 95 -8.94 -2.58 -7.35
C PHE A 95 -8.29 -2.69 -8.73
N LYS A 96 -9.09 -2.59 -9.81
CA LYS A 96 -8.56 -2.49 -11.18
C LYS A 96 -7.60 -1.30 -11.34
N THR A 97 -7.94 -0.16 -10.74
CA THR A 97 -7.07 1.03 -10.73
C THR A 97 -5.75 0.72 -10.00
N ARG A 98 -5.80 0.01 -8.86
CA ARG A 98 -4.60 -0.45 -8.14
C ARG A 98 -3.75 -1.38 -9.00
N VAL A 99 -4.33 -2.36 -9.67
CA VAL A 99 -3.60 -3.28 -10.57
C VAL A 99 -2.94 -2.52 -11.72
N SER A 100 -3.64 -1.56 -12.33
CA SER A 100 -3.06 -0.70 -13.37
C SER A 100 -1.86 0.12 -12.84
N ALA A 101 -1.94 0.63 -11.61
CA ALA A 101 -0.82 1.31 -10.97
C ALA A 101 0.35 0.35 -10.69
N LEU A 102 0.09 -0.91 -10.34
CA LEU A 102 1.14 -1.94 -10.19
C LEU A 102 1.84 -2.23 -11.53
N GLU A 103 1.10 -2.34 -12.63
CA GLU A 103 1.69 -2.50 -13.97
C GLU A 103 2.63 -1.33 -14.31
N GLN A 104 2.21 -0.10 -14.01
CA GLN A 104 3.06 1.09 -14.24
C GLN A 104 4.30 1.10 -13.34
N HIS A 105 4.15 0.70 -12.08
CA HIS A 105 5.27 0.62 -11.14
C HIS A 105 6.27 -0.47 -11.56
N HIS A 106 5.79 -1.63 -12.00
CA HIS A 106 6.62 -2.69 -12.56
C HIS A 106 7.38 -2.24 -13.81
N ALA A 107 6.71 -1.54 -14.73
CA ALA A 107 7.34 -0.98 -15.92
C ALA A 107 8.43 0.05 -15.56
N PHE A 108 8.16 0.91 -14.58
CA PHE A 108 9.16 1.84 -14.05
C PHE A 108 10.37 1.11 -13.45
N ALA A 109 10.14 0.09 -12.61
CA ALA A 109 11.21 -0.69 -11.99
C ALA A 109 12.06 -1.45 -13.02
N THR A 110 11.43 -1.99 -14.06
CA THR A 110 12.12 -2.65 -15.18
C THR A 110 13.05 -1.67 -15.89
N LYS A 111 12.58 -0.46 -16.19
CA LYS A 111 13.40 0.59 -16.79
C LYS A 111 14.54 1.05 -15.87
N GLU A 112 14.32 1.09 -14.56
CA GLU A 112 15.40 1.39 -13.61
C GLU A 112 16.47 0.27 -13.60
N LEU A 113 16.07 -1.01 -13.68
CA LEU A 113 17.01 -2.13 -13.79
C LEU A 113 17.84 -2.05 -15.08
N GLU A 114 17.21 -1.73 -16.21
CA GLU A 114 17.91 -1.51 -17.48
C GLU A 114 18.92 -0.37 -17.37
N THR A 115 18.51 0.74 -16.76
CA THR A 115 19.39 1.89 -16.52
C THR A 115 20.57 1.50 -15.64
N LEU A 116 20.33 0.74 -14.57
CA LEU A 116 21.35 0.28 -13.63
C LEU A 116 22.34 -0.70 -14.29
N THR A 117 21.84 -1.58 -15.15
CA THR A 117 22.64 -2.53 -15.94
C THR A 117 23.59 -1.81 -16.91
N GLY A 118 23.17 -0.66 -17.45
CA GLY A 118 23.99 0.17 -18.32
C GLY A 118 25.14 0.92 -17.62
N ILE A 119 25.20 0.92 -16.29
CA ILE A 119 26.26 1.61 -15.56
C ILE A 119 27.53 0.75 -15.52
N THR A 120 28.62 1.28 -16.06
CA THR A 120 29.91 0.59 -16.12
C THR A 120 30.71 0.75 -14.83
N GLU A 121 30.75 1.96 -14.25
CA GLU A 121 31.48 2.24 -13.01
C GLU A 121 30.80 1.70 -11.74
N GLU A 122 31.56 0.99 -10.89
CA GLU A 122 31.05 0.38 -9.66
C GLU A 122 30.54 1.40 -8.65
N ALA A 123 31.25 2.52 -8.47
CA ALA A 123 30.81 3.56 -7.54
C ALA A 123 29.45 4.16 -7.94
N GLN A 124 29.26 4.42 -9.23
CA GLN A 124 28.00 4.92 -9.77
C GLN A 124 26.89 3.87 -9.68
N PHE A 125 27.21 2.61 -9.96
CA PHE A 125 26.29 1.48 -9.80
C PHE A 125 25.78 1.41 -8.36
N ARG A 126 26.67 1.39 -7.36
CA ARG A 126 26.28 1.31 -5.94
C ARG A 126 25.52 2.53 -5.44
N ALA A 127 25.84 3.72 -5.97
CA ALA A 127 25.08 4.93 -5.66
C ALA A 127 23.64 4.84 -6.17
N ARG A 128 23.45 4.35 -7.41
CA ARG A 128 22.13 4.21 -8.03
C ARG A 128 21.34 3.01 -7.47
N GLN A 129 22.03 1.94 -7.11
CA GLN A 129 21.47 0.71 -6.51
C GLN A 129 20.59 1.04 -5.30
N LYS A 130 21.01 1.94 -4.42
CA LYS A 130 20.22 2.32 -3.23
C LYS A 130 18.84 2.89 -3.57
N SER A 131 18.76 3.69 -4.64
CA SER A 131 17.49 4.23 -5.13
C SER A 131 16.62 3.11 -5.69
N PHE A 132 17.24 2.20 -6.45
CA PHE A 132 16.53 1.08 -7.06
C PHE A 132 16.06 0.05 -6.02
N ASP A 133 16.83 -0.21 -4.96
CA ASP A 133 16.41 -1.03 -3.81
C ASP A 133 15.14 -0.50 -3.14
N LYS A 134 14.95 0.82 -3.13
CA LYS A 134 13.72 1.44 -2.66
C LYS A 134 12.56 1.16 -3.62
N THR A 135 12.78 1.30 -4.92
CA THR A 135 11.78 0.99 -5.96
C THR A 135 11.32 -0.46 -5.85
N LEU A 136 12.25 -1.43 -5.77
CA LEU A 136 11.95 -2.85 -5.59
C LEU A 136 11.13 -3.11 -4.33
N TRP A 137 11.51 -2.49 -3.21
CA TRP A 137 10.77 -2.65 -1.96
C TRP A 137 9.34 -2.10 -2.01
N THR A 138 9.16 -0.91 -2.60
CA THR A 138 7.83 -0.33 -2.72
C THR A 138 6.94 -1.14 -3.66
N LEU A 139 7.53 -1.78 -4.68
CA LEU A 139 6.80 -2.68 -5.56
C LEU A 139 6.44 -3.99 -4.86
N GLU A 140 7.38 -4.62 -4.15
CA GLU A 140 7.15 -5.82 -3.32
C GLU A 140 5.97 -5.61 -2.38
N ALA A 141 6.02 -4.53 -1.58
CA ALA A 141 4.98 -4.22 -0.62
C ALA A 141 3.62 -3.93 -1.27
N ALA A 142 3.60 -3.29 -2.44
CA ALA A 142 2.36 -2.98 -3.15
C ALA A 142 1.73 -4.24 -3.79
N VAL A 143 2.55 -5.17 -4.29
CA VAL A 143 2.09 -6.47 -4.81
C VAL A 143 1.53 -7.31 -3.66
N GLU A 144 2.26 -7.43 -2.55
CA GLU A 144 1.78 -8.14 -1.35
C GLU A 144 0.44 -7.60 -0.87
N GLN A 145 0.29 -6.27 -0.77
CA GLN A 145 -0.97 -5.65 -0.35
C GLN A 145 -2.13 -5.98 -1.32
N ALA A 146 -1.87 -6.03 -2.63
CA ALA A 146 -2.89 -6.38 -3.59
C ALA A 146 -3.25 -7.87 -3.55
N GLN A 147 -2.29 -8.76 -3.29
CA GLN A 147 -2.52 -10.18 -3.06
C GLN A 147 -3.37 -10.42 -1.80
N GLU A 148 -3.04 -9.76 -0.69
CA GLU A 148 -3.83 -9.81 0.55
C GLU A 148 -5.28 -9.37 0.31
N GLU A 149 -5.49 -8.29 -0.45
CA GLU A 149 -6.83 -7.81 -0.79
C GLU A 149 -7.61 -8.79 -1.69
N ALA A 150 -6.91 -9.45 -2.60
CA ALA A 150 -7.43 -10.49 -3.47
C ALA A 150 -7.68 -11.84 -2.77
N GLY A 151 -7.18 -12.02 -1.55
CA GLY A 151 -7.23 -13.29 -0.82
C GLY A 151 -6.29 -14.36 -1.38
N LEU A 152 -5.14 -13.94 -1.92
CA LEU A 152 -4.04 -14.80 -2.41
C LEU A 152 -2.93 -14.96 -1.37
#